data_AF-A0A359H5I9-F1
#
_entry.id   AF-A0A359H5I9-F1
#
_cell.length_a   1.000
_cell.length_b   1.000
_cell.length_c   1.000
_cell.angle_alpha   90.00
_cell.angle_beta   90.00
_cell.angle_gamma   90.00
#
_symmetry.space_group_name_H-M   'P 1'
#
loop_
_entity.id
_entity.type
_entity.pdbx_description
1 polymer ?
#
loop_
_entity_poly.entity_id
_entity_poly.type
_entity_poly.pdbx_seq_one_letter_code
_entity_poly.pdbx_strand_id
1 'polypeptide(L)'
;MQETAQKKSIQISIVPGTQNPCSKYKWGRKEAGDLKTGFCDARKNKDGTVWVRKIRDFDNTTCGRYEEGVPGLAVPSEIMCSCGSPLRPGRSQDFI
;
A
#
# COMPACT_ATOMS: atom_id res chain seq x y z
N MET A 1 21.75 -22.29 -17.92
CA MET A 1 21.93 -20.84 -17.72
C MET A 1 21.13 -20.47 -16.47
N GLN A 2 21.74 -20.48 -15.29
CA GLN A 2 21.07 -20.06 -14.05
C GLN A 2 21.28 -18.56 -13.92
N GLU A 3 20.22 -17.81 -14.20
CA GLU A 3 20.17 -16.37 -14.00
C GLU A 3 20.46 -16.08 -12.54
N THR A 4 21.60 -15.46 -12.26
CA THR A 4 22.01 -15.05 -10.91
C THR A 4 21.06 -13.94 -10.45
N ALA A 5 19.90 -14.32 -9.94
CA ALA A 5 19.00 -13.45 -9.23
C ALA A 5 19.75 -12.94 -7.99
N GLN A 6 20.42 -11.79 -8.14
CA GLN A 6 21.05 -11.07 -7.05
C GLN A 6 20.03 -11.02 -5.91
N LYS A 7 20.32 -11.76 -4.83
CA LYS A 7 19.55 -11.74 -3.59
C LYS A 7 19.69 -10.36 -2.98
N LYS A 8 18.98 -9.38 -3.53
CA LYS A 8 18.82 -8.06 -2.94
C LYS A 8 18.13 -8.29 -1.59
N SER A 9 18.83 -7.96 -0.51
CA SER A 9 18.36 -8.18 0.84
C SER A 9 17.00 -7.48 1.04
N ILE A 10 16.00 -8.23 1.49
CA ILE A 10 14.69 -7.68 1.89
C ILE A 10 14.80 -7.11 3.32
N GLN A 11 15.96 -6.52 3.64
CA GLN A 11 16.11 -5.75 4.86
C GLN A 11 15.44 -4.41 4.63
N ILE A 12 14.51 -4.11 5.53
CA ILE A 12 13.81 -2.84 5.57
C ILE A 12 14.68 -1.94 6.44
N SER A 13 15.08 -0.80 5.89
CA SER A 13 15.92 0.17 6.57
C SER A 13 15.26 1.54 6.50
N ILE A 14 15.31 2.28 7.60
CA ILE A 14 14.86 3.66 7.67
C ILE A 14 16.01 4.52 7.15
N VAL A 15 15.81 5.14 6.00
CA VAL A 15 16.75 6.04 5.34
C VAL A 15 16.01 7.35 5.06
N PRO A 16 16.21 8.39 5.89
CA PRO A 16 15.56 9.68 5.67
C PRO A 16 16.04 10.31 4.37
N GLY A 17 15.10 10.82 3.55
CA GLY A 17 15.42 11.40 2.23
C GLY A 17 15.75 10.36 1.15
N THR A 18 15.29 9.12 1.31
CA THR A 18 15.46 8.09 0.27
C THR A 18 14.75 8.49 -1.03
N GLN A 19 15.43 8.28 -2.16
CA GLN A 19 14.82 8.46 -3.49
C GLN A 19 13.78 7.37 -3.81
N ASN A 20 13.81 6.27 -3.04
CA ASN A 20 13.02 5.05 -3.25
C ASN A 20 12.16 4.74 -2.01
N PRO A 21 11.18 5.60 -1.68
CA PRO A 21 10.35 5.41 -0.49
C PRO A 21 9.34 4.28 -0.69
N CYS A 22 9.01 3.55 0.38
CA CYS A 22 7.95 2.54 0.37
C CYS A 22 6.58 3.12 -0.09
N SER A 23 6.38 4.43 0.02
CA SER A 23 5.26 5.18 -0.56
C SER A 23 5.04 5.01 -2.07
N LYS A 24 6.07 4.61 -2.83
CA LYS A 24 6.02 4.38 -4.28
C LYS A 24 6.36 2.93 -4.65
N TYR A 25 6.24 2.04 -3.68
CA TYR A 25 6.62 0.65 -3.84
C TYR A 25 5.45 -0.20 -4.28
N LYS A 26 5.65 -1.01 -5.35
CA LYS A 26 4.63 -1.90 -5.91
C LYS A 26 4.01 -2.88 -4.90
N TRP A 27 4.83 -3.37 -3.98
CA TRP A 27 4.45 -4.34 -2.94
C TRP A 27 4.21 -3.66 -1.57
N GLY A 28 4.00 -2.34 -1.61
CA GLY A 28 3.56 -1.56 -0.45
C GLY A 28 2.04 -1.54 -0.39
N ARG A 29 1.50 -1.58 0.81
CA ARG A 29 0.09 -1.39 1.08
C ARG A 29 -0.11 -0.33 2.17
N LYS A 30 -0.65 0.83 1.82
CA LYS A 30 -0.89 1.89 2.80
C LYS A 30 -2.13 1.57 3.65
N GLU A 31 -2.07 1.88 4.94
CA GLU A 31 -3.27 1.80 5.79
C GLU A 31 -4.24 2.92 5.39
N ALA A 32 -5.54 2.61 5.31
CA ALA A 32 -6.55 3.60 4.94
C ALA A 32 -6.74 4.68 6.02
N GLY A 33 -6.51 4.34 7.29
CA GLY A 33 -6.65 5.26 8.42
C GLY A 33 -5.42 6.14 8.68
N ASP A 34 -4.24 5.71 8.21
CA ASP A 34 -2.99 6.46 8.36
C ASP A 34 -2.09 6.21 7.16
N LEU A 35 -1.85 7.27 6.36
CA LEU A 35 -1.07 7.19 5.12
C LEU A 35 0.45 7.14 5.38
N LYS A 36 0.89 7.29 6.64
CA LYS A 36 2.30 7.19 7.03
C LYS A 36 2.64 5.76 7.40
N THR A 37 1.68 4.99 7.90
CA THR A 37 1.83 3.55 8.17
C THR A 37 1.33 2.69 7.02
N GLY A 38 1.82 1.45 7.00
CA GLY A 38 1.32 0.45 6.08
C GLY A 38 2.05 -0.87 6.21
N PHE A 39 1.99 -1.65 5.15
CA PHE A 39 2.46 -3.02 5.11
C PHE A 39 3.31 -3.28 3.87
N CYS A 40 4.36 -4.09 4.01
CA CYS A 40 5.19 -4.53 2.91
C CYS A 40 5.07 -6.05 2.74
N ASP A 41 4.65 -6.49 1.54
CA ASP A 41 4.42 -7.89 1.19
C ASP A 41 5.50 -8.50 0.27
N ALA A 42 6.63 -7.81 0.11
CA ALA A 42 7.72 -8.22 -0.78
C ALA A 42 8.41 -9.55 -0.43
N ARG A 43 8.28 -10.01 0.82
CA ARG A 43 8.91 -11.25 1.26
C ARG A 43 7.92 -12.40 1.16
N LYS A 44 8.29 -13.43 0.40
CA LYS A 44 7.58 -14.71 0.36
C LYS A 44 8.50 -15.79 0.92
N ASN A 45 7.96 -16.64 1.77
CA ASN A 45 8.67 -17.84 2.25
C ASN A 45 8.80 -18.85 1.10
N LYS A 46 9.68 -19.85 1.27
CA LYS A 46 9.87 -20.91 0.27
C LYS A 46 8.56 -21.66 -0.03
N ASP A 47 7.70 -21.75 0.97
CA ASP A 47 6.38 -22.37 0.93
C ASP A 47 5.29 -21.49 0.27
N GLY A 48 5.65 -20.30 -0.23
CA GLY A 48 4.71 -19.39 -0.90
C GLY A 48 3.95 -18.46 0.04
N THR A 49 4.04 -18.65 1.36
CA THR A 49 3.42 -17.75 2.35
C THR A 49 3.99 -16.33 2.26
N VAL A 50 3.12 -15.35 2.10
CA VAL A 50 3.49 -13.93 2.10
C VAL A 50 3.77 -13.48 3.52
N TRP A 51 4.95 -12.90 3.73
CA TRP A 51 5.41 -12.38 5.01
C TRP A 51 5.26 -10.87 5.03
N VAL A 52 4.15 -10.43 5.59
CA VAL A 52 3.78 -9.02 5.65
C VAL A 52 4.51 -8.36 6.81
N ARG A 53 5.23 -7.27 6.55
CA ARG A 53 5.87 -6.45 7.59
C ARG A 53 5.17 -5.12 7.73
N LYS A 54 4.81 -4.73 8.96
CA LYS A 54 4.27 -3.40 9.24
C LYS A 54 5.40 -2.37 9.21
N ILE A 55 5.23 -1.32 8.41
CA ILE A 55 6.13 -0.17 8.33
C ILE A 55 5.40 1.01 8.95
N ARG A 56 6.07 1.69 9.89
CA ARG A 56 5.51 2.86 10.59
C ARG A 56 5.70 4.17 9.83
N ASP A 57 6.70 4.22 8.97
CA ASP A 57 7.05 5.42 8.22
C ASP A 57 7.32 5.06 6.75
N PHE A 58 6.32 5.24 5.90
CA PHE A 58 6.38 4.84 4.50
C PHE A 58 7.26 5.75 3.64
N ASP A 59 7.55 6.97 4.11
CA ASP A 59 8.27 7.99 3.36
C ASP A 59 9.79 7.88 3.56
N ASN A 60 10.22 7.54 4.77
CA ASN A 60 11.63 7.39 5.14
C ASN A 60 12.07 5.93 5.20
N THR A 61 11.26 4.98 4.72
CA THR A 61 11.63 3.57 4.70
C THR A 61 11.89 3.10 3.28
N THR A 62 12.96 2.33 3.11
CA THR A 62 13.31 1.71 1.83
C THR A 62 13.79 0.27 2.04
N CYS A 63 13.88 -0.49 0.95
CA CYS A 63 14.40 -1.85 0.97
C CYS A 63 15.24 -2.14 -0.27
N GLY A 64 16.17 -3.09 -0.18
CA GLY A 64 17.03 -3.48 -1.30
C GLY A 64 16.26 -4.05 -2.50
N ARG A 65 15.00 -4.46 -2.31
CA ARG A 65 14.11 -4.99 -3.35
C ARG A 65 13.08 -3.95 -3.82
N TYR A 66 13.40 -2.67 -3.72
CA TYR A 66 12.54 -1.62 -4.24
C TYR A 66 12.29 -1.79 -5.75
N GLU A 67 11.03 -1.71 -6.12
CA GLU A 67 10.47 -1.77 -7.47
C GLU A 67 9.38 -0.71 -7.54
N GLU A 68 9.56 0.22 -8.47
CA GLU A 68 8.61 1.31 -8.67
C GLU A 68 7.23 0.75 -9.07
N GLY A 69 6.20 1.21 -8.38
CA GLY A 69 4.81 0.85 -8.69
C GLY A 69 3.81 1.55 -7.77
N VAL A 70 2.54 1.39 -8.09
CA VAL A 70 1.46 1.96 -7.29
C VAL A 70 1.22 1.05 -6.08
N PRO A 71 1.46 1.48 -4.84
CA PRO A 71 1.11 0.69 -3.68
C PRO A 71 -0.41 0.51 -3.63
N GLY A 72 -0.85 -0.68 -3.26
CA GLY A 72 -2.27 -0.92 -3.00
C GLY A 72 -2.73 -0.06 -1.83
N LEU A 73 -3.94 0.50 -1.89
CA LEU A 73 -4.59 1.00 -0.68
C LEU A 73 -5.22 -0.21 0.03
N ALA A 74 -4.98 -0.37 1.33
CA ALA A 74 -5.78 -1.28 2.16
C ALA A 74 -7.16 -0.66 2.38
N VAL A 75 -7.92 -0.41 1.31
CA VAL A 75 -9.33 -0.09 1.44
C VAL A 75 -10.08 -1.39 1.76
N PRO A 76 -10.96 -1.42 2.77
CA PRO A 76 -12.03 -2.41 2.74
C PRO A 76 -12.79 -2.20 1.43
N SER A 77 -13.19 -3.29 0.76
CA SER A 77 -13.68 -3.30 -0.63
C SER A 77 -15.00 -2.55 -0.90
N GLU A 78 -15.40 -1.59 -0.06
CA GLU A 78 -16.69 -0.91 -0.11
C GLU A 78 -16.59 0.62 -0.33
N ILE A 79 -15.40 1.21 -0.34
CA ILE A 79 -15.25 2.63 -0.72
C ILE A 79 -14.73 2.72 -2.16
N MET A 80 -15.51 2.17 -3.10
CA MET A 80 -15.55 2.78 -4.42
C MET A 80 -16.27 4.11 -4.23
N CYS A 81 -15.54 5.21 -4.32
CA CYS A 81 -16.12 6.55 -4.40
C CYS A 81 -16.97 6.63 -5.66
N SER A 82 -18.26 6.28 -5.53
CA SER A 82 -19.33 6.61 -6.47
C SER A 82 -19.65 8.11 -6.37
N CYS A 83 -18.65 8.99 -6.50
CA CYS A 83 -18.91 10.41 -6.71
C CYS A 83 -19.31 10.60 -8.17
N GLY A 84 -20.56 10.24 -8.47
CA GLY A 84 -21.08 10.30 -9.82
C GLY A 84 -22.52 9.85 -9.95
N SER A 85 -23.45 10.41 -9.18
CA SER A 85 -24.85 10.57 -9.62
C SER A 85 -25.58 11.66 -8.81
N PRO A 86 -26.45 12.45 -9.47
CA PRO A 86 -26.83 13.79 -9.03
C PRO A 86 -27.94 13.83 -7.98
N LEU A 87 -27.90 14.90 -7.19
CA LEU A 87 -28.95 15.45 -6.32
C LEU A 87 -30.37 15.10 -6.80
N ARG A 88 -31.13 14.34 -6.01
CA ARG A 88 -32.61 14.33 -6.14
C ARG A 88 -33.18 15.40 -5.21
N PRO A 89 -34.05 16.30 -5.71
CA PRO A 89 -34.65 17.36 -4.92
C PRO A 89 -35.75 16.79 -4.01
N GLY A 90 -36.04 17.54 -2.95
CA GLY A 90 -36.77 17.11 -1.77
C GLY A 90 -38.15 16.49 -2.01
N ARG A 91 -38.53 15.62 -1.07
CA ARG A 91 -39.92 15.20 -0.88
C ARG A 91 -40.37 15.71 0.47
N SER A 92 -41.23 16.74 0.41
CA SER A 92 -41.91 17.35 1.55
C SER A 92 -42.66 16.29 2.37
N GLN A 93 -42.68 16.54 3.67
CA GLN A 93 -43.46 15.85 4.69
C GLN A 93 -44.95 16.03 4.40
N ASP A 94 -45.71 14.95 4.41
CA ASP A 94 -47.16 15.02 4.65
C ASP A 94 -47.47 14.09 5.82
N PHE A 95 -47.80 14.74 6.93
CA PHE A 95 -48.31 14.18 8.17
C PHE A 95 -49.84 14.23 8.05
N ILE A 96 -50.51 13.08 7.99
CA ILE A 96 -51.92 12.92 8.36
C ILE A 96 -52.04 11.64 9.17
#